data_AF-A0A6N8R8B5-F1
#
_entry.id   AF-A0A6N8R8B5-F1
#
_cell.length_a   1.000
_cell.length_b   1.000
_cell.length_c   1.000
_cell.angle_alpha   90.00
_cell.angle_beta   90.00
_cell.angle_gamma   90.00
#
_symmetry.space_group_name_H-M   'P 1'
#
loop_
_entity.id
_entity.type
_entity.pdbx_description
1 polymer ?
#
loop_
_entity_poly.entity_id
_entity_poly.type
_entity_poly.pdbx_seq_one_letter_code
_entity_poly.pdbx_strand_id
1 'polypeptide(L)'
;YAKGFMSNVAVLLGIVFGFLLSWMMNEVNLSGLHDASWFAIVTPMSFGMPIFDPVSILTMTAVLIIVFIESMGMFLALGEIVGRKLSSHDIIRGLRVDGVGTMIGGTFNSFPHTSFSQNVGLVSVTRVHSRWVCISSGIILILFGMVPKMAVLVASIPQFVLGGAGLVMFGMVLATGIRILSRCNYTTNRYNLYIVAISLGVGMTPTLS
;
A
#
# COMPACT_ATOMS: atom_id res chain seq x y z
N TYR A 1 -10.00 10.09 19.92
CA TYR A 1 -9.43 10.09 21.28
C TYR A 1 -7.92 10.33 21.31
N ALA A 2 -7.13 9.81 20.35
CA ALA A 2 -5.72 10.21 20.21
C ALA A 2 -5.53 11.28 19.12
N LYS A 3 -4.56 12.20 19.30
CA LYS A 3 -4.22 13.28 18.35
C LYS A 3 -2.81 13.08 17.78
N GLY A 4 -2.57 13.56 16.57
CA GLY A 4 -1.24 13.57 15.95
C GLY A 4 -0.74 12.16 15.60
N PHE A 5 0.45 11.79 16.09
CA PHE A 5 1.16 10.55 15.74
C PHE A 5 0.34 9.28 16.01
N MET A 6 -0.33 9.18 17.16
CA MET A 6 -1.16 8.01 17.50
C MET A 6 -2.35 7.80 16.55
N SER A 7 -2.84 8.85 15.90
CA SER A 7 -3.89 8.71 14.88
C SER A 7 -3.36 8.08 13.60
N ASN A 8 -2.10 8.31 13.26
CA ASN A 8 -1.47 7.79 12.04
C ASN A 8 -1.00 6.34 12.22
N VAL A 9 -0.64 5.97 13.45
CA VAL A 9 -0.25 4.61 13.84
C VAL A 9 -1.47 3.81 14.32
N ALA A 10 -2.70 4.35 14.19
CA ALA A 10 -3.90 3.72 14.73
C ALA A 10 -4.16 2.31 14.16
N VAL A 11 -3.90 2.11 12.86
CA VAL A 11 -4.02 0.78 12.23
C VAL A 11 -3.00 -0.19 12.81
N LEU A 12 -1.75 0.24 12.98
CA LEU A 12 -0.71 -0.59 13.60
C LEU A 12 -1.05 -0.91 15.06
N LEU A 13 -1.51 0.07 15.83
CA LEU A 13 -1.96 -0.13 17.21
C LEU A 13 -3.16 -1.08 17.27
N GLY A 14 -4.08 -1.00 16.31
CA GLY A 14 -5.20 -1.93 16.17
C GLY A 14 -4.74 -3.36 15.89
N ILE A 15 -3.75 -3.54 15.01
CA ILE A 15 -3.13 -4.85 14.76
C ILE A 15 -2.44 -5.38 16.01
N VAL A 16 -1.66 -4.55 16.71
CA VAL A 16 -0.97 -4.94 17.94
C VAL A 16 -1.98 -5.33 19.02
N PHE A 17 -3.03 -4.53 19.22
CA PHE A 17 -4.08 -4.84 20.19
C PHE A 17 -4.84 -6.12 19.81
N GLY A 18 -5.20 -6.28 18.53
CA GLY A 18 -5.84 -7.48 18.02
C GLY A 18 -4.98 -8.72 18.22
N PHE A 19 -3.68 -8.62 17.93
CA PHE A 19 -2.71 -9.69 18.16
C PHE A 19 -2.59 -10.06 19.64
N LEU A 20 -2.50 -9.07 20.55
CA LEU A 20 -2.44 -9.32 22.00
C LEU A 20 -3.70 -10.02 22.50
N LEU A 21 -4.87 -9.59 22.03
CA LEU A 21 -6.14 -10.21 22.40
C LEU A 21 -6.22 -11.65 21.88
N SER A 22 -5.85 -11.89 20.62
CA SER A 22 -5.74 -13.24 20.05
C SER A 22 -4.75 -14.12 20.80
N TRP A 23 -3.65 -13.55 21.26
CA TRP A 23 -2.66 -14.28 22.06
C TRP A 23 -3.25 -14.69 23.42
N MET A 24 -4.00 -13.80 24.08
CA MET A 24 -4.74 -14.13 25.31
C MET A 24 -5.82 -15.20 25.08
N MET A 25 -6.36 -15.30 23.85
CA MET A 25 -7.33 -16.32 23.45
C MET A 25 -6.68 -17.64 22.99
N ASN A 26 -5.34 -17.78 23.06
CA ASN A 26 -4.58 -18.93 22.55
C ASN A 26 -4.75 -19.22 21.04
N GLU A 27 -5.13 -18.22 20.25
CA GLU A 27 -5.30 -18.32 18.79
C GLU A 27 -4.01 -17.96 18.02
N VAL A 28 -2.89 -17.75 18.73
CA VAL A 28 -1.60 -17.36 18.15
C VAL A 28 -0.60 -18.50 18.30
N ASN A 29 -0.08 -18.99 17.17
CA ASN A 29 0.98 -19.99 17.17
C ASN A 29 2.34 -19.34 16.89
N LEU A 30 3.22 -19.38 17.89
CA LEU A 30 4.60 -18.86 17.82
C LEU A 30 5.64 -19.96 17.58
N SER A 31 5.23 -21.13 17.09
CA SER A 31 6.14 -22.22 16.72
C SER A 31 7.20 -21.72 15.72
N GLY A 32 8.47 -21.96 16.02
CA GLY A 32 9.60 -21.53 15.18
C GLY A 32 10.17 -20.14 15.50
N LEU A 33 9.58 -19.37 16.44
CA LEU A 33 10.14 -18.07 16.85
C LEU A 33 11.52 -18.20 17.52
N HIS A 34 11.74 -19.29 18.27
CA HIS A 34 13.02 -19.61 18.90
C HIS A 34 14.06 -20.10 17.90
N ASP A 35 13.64 -20.82 16.86
CA ASP A 35 14.52 -21.40 15.84
C ASP A 35 14.89 -20.40 14.74
N ALA A 36 14.08 -19.35 14.57
CA ALA A 36 14.35 -18.29 13.61
C ALA A 36 15.63 -17.50 13.98
N SER A 37 16.54 -17.37 13.02
CA SER A 37 17.75 -16.57 13.20
C SER A 37 17.40 -15.10 13.42
N TRP A 38 18.26 -14.40 14.18
CA TRP A 38 18.10 -12.96 14.43
C TRP A 38 18.35 -12.13 13.16
N PHE A 39 19.25 -12.59 12.31
CA PHE A 39 19.53 -11.98 11.01
C PHE A 39 19.55 -13.04 9.91
N ALA A 40 18.96 -12.70 8.78
CA ALA A 40 19.14 -13.42 7.53
C ALA A 40 19.24 -12.42 6.37
N ILE A 41 20.12 -12.71 5.43
CA ILE A 41 20.21 -11.96 4.19
C ILE A 41 19.10 -12.44 3.27
N VAL A 42 18.29 -11.51 2.75
CA VAL A 42 17.29 -11.81 1.73
C VAL A 42 18.03 -12.12 0.43
N THR A 43 18.00 -13.38 -0.01
CA THR A 43 18.60 -13.78 -1.27
C THR A 43 17.62 -13.51 -2.42
N PRO A 44 18.09 -12.96 -3.54
CA PRO A 44 17.26 -12.85 -4.73
C PRO A 44 16.87 -14.25 -5.22
N MET A 45 15.65 -14.38 -5.76
CA MET A 45 15.15 -15.62 -6.36
C MET A 45 15.08 -16.82 -5.42
N SER A 46 14.83 -16.59 -4.12
CA SER A 46 14.70 -17.66 -3.11
C SER A 46 13.66 -18.74 -3.42
N PHE A 47 12.58 -18.43 -4.17
CA PHE A 47 11.55 -19.40 -4.56
C PHE A 47 11.81 -20.06 -5.93
N GLY A 48 12.91 -19.71 -6.62
CA GLY A 48 13.27 -20.26 -7.92
C GLY A 48 13.43 -19.21 -9.02
N MET A 49 13.74 -19.69 -10.23
CA MET A 49 13.88 -18.83 -11.42
C MET A 49 12.51 -18.33 -11.90
N PRO A 50 12.42 -17.11 -12.46
CA PRO A 50 11.17 -16.57 -12.95
C PRO A 50 10.58 -17.44 -14.08
N ILE A 51 9.31 -17.82 -13.92
CA ILE A 51 8.55 -18.57 -14.92
C ILE A 51 7.78 -17.57 -15.77
N PHE A 52 8.03 -17.56 -17.07
CA PHE A 52 7.36 -16.67 -18.01
C PHE A 52 6.13 -17.36 -18.60
N ASP A 53 5.01 -17.28 -17.87
CA ASP A 53 3.72 -17.72 -18.37
C ASP A 53 2.96 -16.54 -19.03
N PRO A 54 2.66 -16.60 -20.34
CA PRO A 54 2.01 -15.49 -21.06
C PRO A 54 0.66 -15.07 -20.47
N VAL A 55 -0.12 -16.02 -19.93
CA VAL A 55 -1.43 -15.74 -19.34
C VAL A 55 -1.25 -14.95 -18.04
N SER A 56 -0.37 -15.42 -17.15
CA SER A 56 -0.02 -14.74 -15.91
C SER A 56 0.55 -13.34 -16.15
N ILE A 57 1.40 -13.18 -17.17
CA ILE A 57 1.95 -11.88 -17.57
C ILE A 57 0.83 -10.94 -18.00
N LEU A 58 -0.12 -11.39 -18.82
CA LEU A 58 -1.23 -10.56 -19.28
C LEU A 58 -2.13 -10.14 -18.11
N THR A 59 -2.47 -11.07 -17.22
CA THR A 59 -3.27 -10.78 -16.02
C THR A 59 -2.57 -9.79 -15.09
N MET A 60 -1.28 -10.00 -14.81
CA MET A 60 -0.50 -9.09 -13.97
C MET A 60 -0.29 -7.72 -14.63
N THR A 61 -0.19 -7.65 -15.96
CA THR A 61 -0.12 -6.38 -16.69
C THR A 61 -1.39 -5.55 -16.46
N ALA A 62 -2.57 -6.19 -16.51
CA ALA A 62 -3.84 -5.52 -16.20
C ALA A 62 -3.87 -4.99 -14.76
N VAL A 63 -3.38 -5.76 -13.79
CA VAL A 63 -3.25 -5.33 -12.39
C VAL A 63 -2.30 -4.14 -12.26
N LEU A 64 -1.15 -4.16 -12.93
CA LEU A 64 -0.17 -3.08 -12.89
C LEU A 64 -0.69 -1.77 -13.50
N ILE A 65 -1.56 -1.83 -14.51
CA ILE A 65 -2.23 -0.64 -15.04
C ILE A 65 -3.09 0.02 -13.95
N ILE A 66 -3.84 -0.77 -13.18
CA ILE A 66 -4.66 -0.27 -12.07
C ILE A 66 -3.78 0.38 -11.01
N VAL A 67 -2.68 -0.29 -10.64
CA VAL A 67 -1.69 0.23 -9.68
C VAL A 67 -1.07 1.55 -10.16
N PHE A 68 -0.75 1.68 -11.45
CA PHE A 68 -0.21 2.92 -12.01
C PHE A 68 -1.22 4.07 -11.99
N ILE A 69 -2.51 3.79 -12.24
CA ILE A 69 -3.58 4.78 -12.13
C ILE A 69 -3.69 5.25 -10.67
N GLU A 70 -3.64 4.33 -9.70
CA GLU A 70 -3.64 4.65 -8.28
C GLU A 70 -2.44 5.54 -7.90
N SER A 71 -1.21 5.12 -8.24
CA SER A 71 0.01 5.90 -8.00
C SER A 71 -0.05 7.30 -8.61
N MET A 72 -0.59 7.43 -9.84
CA MET A 72 -0.77 8.74 -10.47
C MET A 72 -1.70 9.64 -9.64
N GLY A 73 -2.83 9.10 -9.17
CA GLY A 73 -3.73 9.81 -8.26
C GLY A 73 -3.04 10.27 -6.98
N MET A 74 -2.19 9.41 -6.42
CA MET A 74 -1.40 9.72 -5.23
C MET A 74 -0.35 10.81 -5.46
N PHE A 75 0.33 10.81 -6.62
CA PHE A 75 1.26 11.87 -6.97
C PHE A 75 0.55 13.22 -7.08
N LEU A 76 -0.59 13.28 -7.78
CA LEU A 76 -1.39 14.50 -7.89
C LEU A 76 -1.87 15.01 -6.53
N ALA A 77 -2.36 14.11 -5.68
CA ALA A 77 -2.77 14.44 -4.31
C ALA A 77 -1.60 14.99 -3.48
N LEU A 78 -0.42 14.36 -3.55
CA LEU A 78 0.77 14.79 -2.83
C LEU A 78 1.33 16.12 -3.36
N GLY A 79 1.34 16.31 -4.68
CA GLY A 79 1.77 17.55 -5.32
C GLY A 79 0.97 18.75 -4.83
N GLU A 80 -0.35 18.61 -4.71
CA GLU A 80 -1.20 19.65 -4.12
C GLU A 80 -0.91 19.89 -2.65
N ILE A 81 -0.74 18.83 -1.84
CA ILE A 81 -0.43 18.96 -0.41
C ILE A 81 0.88 19.71 -0.18
N VAL A 82 1.87 19.49 -1.04
CA VAL A 82 3.20 20.12 -0.97
C VAL A 82 3.22 21.48 -1.70
N GLY A 83 2.15 21.84 -2.41
CA GLY A 83 2.07 23.07 -3.20
C GLY A 83 2.93 23.08 -4.46
N ARG A 84 3.31 21.90 -4.98
CA ARG A 84 4.13 21.73 -6.19
C ARG A 84 3.28 21.23 -7.35
N LYS A 85 3.17 22.04 -8.41
CA LYS A 85 2.57 21.60 -9.67
C LYS A 85 3.44 20.52 -10.31
N LEU A 86 2.85 19.35 -10.55
CA LEU A 86 3.52 18.24 -11.23
C LEU A 86 3.35 18.38 -12.74
N SER A 87 4.44 18.26 -13.48
CA SER A 87 4.41 18.12 -14.93
C SER A 87 4.19 16.65 -15.33
N SER A 88 3.75 16.40 -16.57
CA SER A 88 3.67 15.03 -17.10
C SER A 88 5.02 14.30 -17.02
N HIS A 89 6.13 15.03 -17.16
CA HIS A 89 7.47 14.47 -17.02
C HIS A 89 7.79 14.05 -15.56
N ASP A 90 7.26 14.74 -14.55
CA ASP A 90 7.37 14.31 -13.15
C ASP A 90 6.62 13.01 -12.90
N ILE A 91 5.40 12.89 -13.43
CA ILE A 91 4.56 11.69 -13.29
C ILE A 91 5.22 10.49 -13.99
N ILE A 92 5.71 10.66 -15.21
CA ILE A 92 6.42 9.60 -15.96
C ILE A 92 7.66 9.13 -15.19
N ARG A 93 8.42 10.06 -14.60
CA ARG A 93 9.57 9.68 -13.76
C ARG A 93 9.15 8.90 -12.53
N GLY A 94 8.08 9.32 -11.85
CA GLY A 94 7.54 8.59 -10.70
C GLY A 94 7.09 7.17 -11.05
N LEU A 95 6.28 7.02 -12.11
CA LEU A 95 5.80 5.72 -12.57
C LEU A 95 6.93 4.79 -13.03
N ARG A 96 8.00 5.33 -13.63
CA ARG A 96 9.20 4.54 -13.96
C ARG A 96 9.87 4.00 -12.71
N VAL A 97 9.96 4.80 -11.64
CA VAL A 97 10.53 4.36 -10.36
C VAL A 97 9.63 3.30 -9.72
N ASP A 98 8.31 3.43 -9.76
CA ASP A 98 7.37 2.41 -9.28
C ASP A 98 7.53 1.08 -10.04
N GLY A 99 7.67 1.15 -11.37
CA GLY A 99 7.92 -0.02 -12.21
C GLY A 99 9.26 -0.69 -11.89
N VAL A 100 10.34 0.09 -11.76
CA VAL A 100 11.67 -0.42 -11.34
C VAL A 100 11.61 -1.03 -9.93
N GLY A 101 10.93 -0.37 -8.99
CA GLY A 101 10.73 -0.88 -7.64
C GLY A 101 9.96 -2.20 -7.63
N THR A 102 8.95 -2.34 -8.49
CA THR A 102 8.21 -3.59 -8.65
C THR A 102 9.07 -4.69 -9.29
N MET A 103 9.92 -4.37 -10.26
CA MET A 103 10.87 -5.34 -10.83
C MET A 103 11.87 -5.82 -9.77
N ILE A 104 12.45 -4.90 -8.99
CA ILE A 104 13.34 -5.25 -7.87
C ILE A 104 12.56 -6.07 -6.81
N GLY A 105 11.33 -5.68 -6.49
CA GLY A 105 10.46 -6.44 -5.61
C GLY A 105 10.31 -7.88 -6.11
N GLY A 106 9.97 -8.05 -7.39
CA GLY A 106 9.81 -9.36 -8.03
C GLY A 106 11.09 -10.21 -7.99
N THR A 107 12.28 -9.64 -8.16
CA THR A 107 13.53 -10.41 -8.03
C THR A 107 13.78 -10.91 -6.61
N PHE A 108 13.26 -10.21 -5.60
CA PHE A 108 13.24 -10.66 -4.19
C PHE A 108 11.95 -11.40 -3.82
N ASN A 109 11.16 -11.83 -4.81
CA ASN A 109 9.89 -12.55 -4.66
C ASN A 109 8.80 -11.79 -3.87
N SER A 110 8.82 -10.47 -3.97
CA SER A 110 7.81 -9.58 -3.45
C SER A 110 6.70 -9.34 -4.47
N PHE A 111 5.58 -8.79 -4.01
CA PHE A 111 4.41 -8.44 -4.82
C PHE A 111 4.53 -7.03 -5.41
N PRO A 112 3.72 -6.69 -6.44
CA PRO A 112 3.66 -5.33 -6.95
C PRO A 112 3.42 -4.28 -5.86
N HIS A 113 4.15 -3.16 -5.97
CA HIS A 113 4.14 -2.10 -4.98
C HIS A 113 3.52 -0.82 -5.54
N THR A 114 2.85 -0.05 -4.69
CA THR A 114 2.21 1.22 -5.03
C THR A 114 2.50 2.29 -3.98
N SER A 115 2.28 3.54 -4.34
CA SER A 115 2.37 4.66 -3.40
C SER A 115 1.29 4.57 -2.32
N PHE A 116 1.69 4.53 -1.04
CA PHE A 116 0.77 4.29 0.06
C PHE A 116 -0.03 5.56 0.45
N SER A 117 -1.36 5.47 0.41
CA SER A 117 -2.26 6.62 0.64
C SER A 117 -2.18 7.20 2.06
N GLN A 118 -1.93 6.34 3.04
CA GLN A 118 -1.74 6.74 4.43
C GLN A 118 -0.51 7.64 4.60
N ASN A 119 0.57 7.39 3.85
CA ASN A 119 1.79 8.21 3.93
C ASN A 119 1.54 9.61 3.35
N VAL A 120 0.77 9.72 2.27
CA VAL A 120 0.37 11.02 1.71
C VAL A 120 -0.56 11.78 2.67
N GLY A 121 -1.48 11.08 3.34
CA GLY A 121 -2.29 11.64 4.42
C GLY A 121 -1.42 12.19 5.57
N LEU A 122 -0.43 11.42 6.02
CA LEU A 122 0.50 11.79 7.09
C LEU A 122 1.26 13.08 6.75
N VAL A 123 1.70 13.24 5.50
CA VAL A 123 2.39 14.45 5.05
C VAL A 123 1.49 15.69 5.17
N SER A 124 0.18 15.57 4.93
CA SER A 124 -0.76 16.69 5.09
C SER A 124 -0.96 17.11 6.55
N VAL A 125 -0.84 16.17 7.50
CA VAL A 125 -1.00 16.43 8.94
C VAL A 125 0.30 16.92 9.57
N THR A 126 1.42 16.28 9.24
CA THR A 126 2.74 16.59 9.83
C THR A 126 3.40 17.81 9.21
N ARG A 127 3.03 18.17 7.96
CA ARG A 127 3.69 19.20 7.14
C ARG A 127 5.18 18.95 6.93
N VAL A 128 5.64 17.72 7.13
CA VAL A 128 7.01 17.31 6.87
C VAL A 128 7.08 16.74 5.45
N HIS A 129 7.61 17.53 4.52
CA HIS A 129 7.74 17.17 3.10
C HIS A 129 9.16 16.72 2.72
N SER A 130 10.01 16.43 3.72
CA SER A 130 11.41 16.09 3.49
C SER A 130 11.56 14.69 2.91
N ARG A 131 12.20 14.58 1.74
CA ARG A 131 12.53 13.30 1.09
C ARG A 131 13.39 12.37 1.96
N TRP A 132 14.19 12.95 2.86
CA TRP A 132 15.08 12.22 3.75
C TRP A 132 14.33 11.37 4.76
N VAL A 133 13.10 11.77 5.12
CA VAL A 133 12.23 10.96 5.98
C VAL A 133 11.88 9.65 5.26
N CYS A 134 11.46 9.72 3.99
CA CYS A 134 11.14 8.53 3.21
C CYS A 134 12.36 7.62 3.01
N ILE A 135 13.55 8.19 2.72
CA ILE A 135 14.79 7.41 2.58
C ILE A 135 15.14 6.70 3.89
N SER A 136 15.08 7.42 5.02
CA SER A 136 15.38 6.84 6.34
C SER A 136 14.39 5.74 6.70
N SER A 137 13.10 5.94 6.43
CA SER A 137 12.08 4.89 6.60
C SER A 137 12.36 3.66 5.73
N GLY A 138 12.78 3.85 4.47
CA GLY A 138 13.17 2.75 3.59
C GLY A 138 14.36 1.94 4.14
N ILE A 139 15.39 2.62 4.65
CA ILE A 139 16.55 1.95 5.29
C ILE A 139 16.10 1.16 6.52
N ILE A 140 15.26 1.74 7.37
CA ILE A 140 14.71 1.06 8.56
C ILE A 140 13.91 -0.20 8.14
N LEU A 141 13.10 -0.11 7.09
CA LEU A 141 12.32 -1.25 6.59
C LEU A 141 13.21 -2.34 6.00
N ILE A 142 14.30 -1.99 5.30
CA ILE A 142 15.28 -2.97 4.81
C ILE A 142 15.93 -3.69 5.99
N LEU A 143 16.36 -2.96 7.02
CA LEU A 143 16.94 -3.55 8.23
C LEU A 143 15.96 -4.48 8.94
N PHE A 144 14.68 -4.09 9.04
CA PHE A 144 13.65 -4.97 9.60
C PHE A 144 13.36 -6.19 8.73
N GLY A 145 13.41 -6.06 7.40
CA GLY A 145 13.26 -7.19 6.48
C GLY A 145 14.36 -8.24 6.64
N MET A 146 15.53 -7.85 7.15
CA MET A 146 16.64 -8.77 7.46
C MET A 146 16.48 -9.49 8.81
N VAL A 147 15.36 -9.31 9.52
CA VAL A 147 15.08 -9.94 10.83
C VAL A 147 13.97 -11.00 10.66
N PRO A 148 14.31 -12.29 10.42
CA PRO A 148 13.33 -13.37 10.22
C PRO A 148 12.33 -13.55 11.36
N LYS A 149 12.71 -13.21 12.60
CA LYS A 149 11.80 -13.24 13.74
C LYS A 149 10.58 -12.36 13.55
N MET A 150 10.75 -11.21 12.88
CA MET A 150 9.63 -10.34 12.55
C MET A 150 8.70 -11.00 11.53
N ALA A 151 9.25 -11.73 10.55
CA ALA A 151 8.44 -12.47 9.59
C ALA A 151 7.61 -13.57 10.27
N VAL A 152 8.18 -14.32 11.22
CA VAL A 152 7.45 -15.33 12.00
C VAL A 152 6.34 -14.67 12.83
N LEU A 153 6.64 -13.57 13.54
CA LEU A 153 5.63 -12.84 14.32
C LEU A 153 4.46 -12.34 13.45
N VAL A 154 4.76 -11.79 12.28
CA VAL A 154 3.74 -11.30 11.34
C VAL A 154 2.93 -12.46 10.77
N ALA A 155 3.56 -13.60 10.46
CA ALA A 155 2.88 -14.81 10.00
C ALA A 155 1.99 -15.44 11.08
N SER A 156 2.30 -15.23 12.35
CA SER A 156 1.47 -15.66 13.49
C SER A 156 0.24 -14.78 13.74
N ILE A 157 0.06 -13.66 13.02
CA ILE A 157 -1.11 -12.79 13.17
C ILE A 157 -2.35 -13.51 12.59
N PRO A 158 -3.41 -13.72 13.37
CA PRO A 158 -4.60 -14.40 12.88
C PRO A 158 -5.31 -13.64 11.76
N GLN A 159 -5.96 -14.40 10.86
CA GLN A 159 -6.62 -13.84 9.69
C GLN A 159 -7.74 -12.84 10.03
N PHE A 160 -8.45 -13.01 11.15
CA PHE A 160 -9.50 -12.09 11.56
C PHE A 160 -8.96 -10.72 12.00
N VAL A 161 -7.74 -10.65 12.57
CA VAL A 161 -7.06 -9.39 12.88
C VAL A 161 -6.61 -8.70 11.59
N LEU A 162 -6.02 -9.47 10.66
CA LEU A 162 -5.65 -8.98 9.34
C LEU A 162 -6.86 -8.51 8.53
N GLY A 163 -8.00 -9.19 8.64
CA GLY A 163 -9.26 -8.80 8.03
C GLY A 163 -9.78 -7.45 8.54
N GLY A 164 -9.72 -7.23 9.86
CA GLY A 164 -10.06 -5.95 10.47
C GLY A 164 -9.15 -4.81 9.99
N ALA A 165 -7.83 -5.05 9.94
CA ALA A 165 -6.88 -4.09 9.39
C ALA A 165 -7.12 -3.84 7.89
N GLY A 166 -7.39 -4.90 7.12
CA GLY A 166 -7.71 -4.85 5.70
C GLY A 166 -8.91 -3.98 5.41
N LEU A 167 -9.99 -4.12 6.18
CA LEU A 167 -11.20 -3.30 6.04
C LEU A 167 -10.89 -1.79 6.17
N VAL A 168 -10.04 -1.42 7.13
CA VAL A 168 -9.60 -0.02 7.29
C VAL A 168 -8.74 0.42 6.11
N MET A 169 -7.78 -0.40 5.67
CA MET A 169 -6.92 -0.07 4.51
C MET A 169 -7.73 0.12 3.23
N PHE A 170 -8.63 -0.81 2.90
CA PHE A 170 -9.51 -0.69 1.73
C PHE A 170 -10.47 0.51 1.84
N GLY A 171 -11.01 0.78 3.03
CA GLY A 171 -11.83 1.95 3.29
C GLY A 171 -11.07 3.27 3.04
N MET A 172 -9.79 3.33 3.40
CA MET A 172 -8.95 4.51 3.14
C MET A 172 -8.63 4.69 1.64
N VAL A 173 -8.46 3.59 0.89
CA VAL A 173 -8.31 3.64 -0.57
C VAL A 173 -9.58 4.22 -1.20
N LEU A 174 -10.77 3.74 -0.81
CA LEU A 174 -12.05 4.29 -1.26
C LEU A 174 -12.16 5.79 -0.94
N ALA A 175 -11.86 6.19 0.30
CA ALA A 175 -11.93 7.58 0.74
C ALA A 175 -10.98 8.49 -0.07
N THR A 176 -9.79 7.99 -0.40
CA THR A 176 -8.82 8.71 -1.23
C THR A 176 -9.34 8.87 -2.67
N GLY A 177 -9.97 7.83 -3.22
CA GLY A 177 -10.66 7.91 -4.52
C GLY A 177 -11.74 8.99 -4.54
N ILE A 178 -12.63 9.02 -3.53
CA ILE A 178 -13.67 10.05 -3.38
C ILE A 178 -13.04 11.44 -3.29
N ARG A 179 -11.95 11.60 -2.54
CA ARG A 179 -11.24 12.88 -2.42
C ARG A 179 -10.71 13.37 -3.77
N ILE A 180 -10.13 12.49 -4.59
CA ILE A 180 -9.67 12.84 -5.93
C ILE A 180 -10.87 13.25 -6.80
N LEU A 181 -11.94 12.45 -6.80
CA LEU A 181 -13.15 12.73 -7.56
C LEU A 181 -13.82 14.04 -7.14
N SER A 182 -13.77 14.43 -5.87
CA SER A 182 -14.36 15.69 -5.38
C SER A 182 -13.77 16.95 -6.03
N ARG A 183 -12.59 16.84 -6.66
CA ARG A 183 -11.91 17.95 -7.35
C ARG A 183 -12.39 18.15 -8.79
N CYS A 184 -13.09 17.18 -9.37
CA CYS A 184 -13.62 17.31 -10.71
C CYS A 184 -14.77 18.33 -10.74
N ASN A 185 -14.81 19.16 -11.80
CA ASN A 185 -15.91 20.09 -12.00
C ASN A 185 -17.13 19.33 -12.56
N TYR A 186 -18.14 19.11 -11.72
CA TYR A 186 -19.40 18.47 -12.08
C TYR A 186 -20.49 19.47 -12.51
N THR A 187 -20.32 20.76 -12.22
CA THR A 187 -21.35 21.79 -12.45
C THR A 187 -21.28 22.37 -13.85
N THR A 188 -20.07 22.61 -14.37
CA THR A 188 -19.85 23.18 -15.71
C THR A 188 -19.77 22.11 -16.79
N ASN A 189 -19.28 20.91 -16.45
CA ASN A 189 -19.12 19.81 -17.39
C ASN A 189 -19.95 18.58 -16.96
N ARG A 190 -21.16 18.47 -17.52
CA ARG A 190 -22.08 17.34 -17.29
C ARG A 190 -21.48 15.97 -17.64
N TYR A 191 -20.52 15.90 -18.56
CA TYR A 191 -19.89 14.64 -18.97
C TYR A 191 -19.08 14.01 -17.84
N ASN A 192 -18.47 14.83 -16.96
CA ASN A 192 -17.72 14.33 -15.81
C ASN A 192 -18.61 13.52 -14.85
N LEU A 193 -19.87 13.95 -14.68
CA LEU A 193 -20.83 13.24 -13.84
C LEU A 193 -21.20 11.88 -14.46
N TYR A 194 -21.44 11.83 -15.77
CA TYR A 194 -21.74 10.58 -16.47
C TYR A 194 -20.57 9.59 -16.44
N ILE A 195 -19.34 10.08 -16.64
CA ILE A 195 -18.12 9.25 -16.57
C ILE A 195 -18.03 8.58 -15.19
N VAL A 196 -18.16 9.35 -14.11
CA VAL A 196 -18.10 8.80 -12.75
C VAL A 196 -19.24 7.82 -12.48
N ALA A 197 -20.47 8.15 -12.86
CA ALA A 197 -21.63 7.29 -12.63
C ALA A 197 -21.51 5.94 -13.36
N ILE A 198 -21.10 5.95 -14.63
CA ILE A 198 -20.92 4.72 -15.42
C ILE A 198 -19.75 3.90 -14.88
N SER A 199 -18.60 4.53 -14.58
CA SER A 199 -17.45 3.83 -14.03
C SER A 199 -17.74 3.15 -12.69
N LEU A 200 -18.45 3.84 -11.78
CA LEU A 200 -18.88 3.25 -10.50
C LEU A 200 -19.91 2.14 -10.71
N GLY A 201 -20.90 2.35 -11.58
CA GLY A 201 -21.93 1.34 -11.88
C GLY A 201 -21.32 0.05 -12.43
N VAL A 202 -20.45 0.16 -13.44
CA VAL A 202 -19.74 -1.00 -14.00
C VAL A 202 -18.84 -1.64 -12.95
N GLY A 203 -18.07 -0.84 -12.20
CA GLY A 203 -17.15 -1.35 -11.18
C GLY A 203 -17.84 -2.09 -10.02
N MET A 204 -19.09 -1.74 -9.69
CA MET A 204 -19.87 -2.41 -8.64
C MET A 204 -20.63 -3.65 -9.13
N THR A 205 -20.75 -3.86 -10.44
CA THR A 205 -21.44 -5.02 -11.03
C THR A 205 -21.02 -6.37 -10.41
N PRO A 206 -19.72 -6.67 -10.22
CA PRO A 206 -19.30 -7.96 -9.65
C PRO A 206 -19.69 -8.16 -8.18
N THR A 207 -20.01 -7.09 -7.45
CA THR A 207 -20.46 -7.18 -6.05
C THR A 207 -21.97 -7.37 -5.91
N LEU A 208 -22.72 -7.12 -7.00
CA LEU A 208 -24.16 -7.26 -7.07
C LEU A 208 -24.61 -8.59 -7.70
N SER A 209 -23.65 -9.36 -8.23
CA SER A 209 -23.84 -10.70 -8.82
C SER A 209 -23.53 -11.83 -7.86
#